data_AF-A0A7S3GTV9-F1
#
_entry.id   AF-A0A7S3GTV9-F1
#
_cell.length_a   1.000
_cell.length_b   1.000
_cell.length_c   1.000
_cell.angle_alpha   90.00
_cell.angle_beta   90.00
_cell.angle_gamma   90.00
#
_symmetry.space_group_name_H-M   'P 1'
#
loop_
_entity.id
_entity.type
_entity.pdbx_description
1 polymer ?
#
loop_
_entity_poly.entity_id
_entity_poly.type
_entity_poly.pdbx_seq_one_letter_code
_entity_poly.pdbx_strand_id
1 'polypeptide(L)'
;SMEPMDGAVPSAVSGTDRSDGSAFTPSARPDPFAKSDTMKNCAFNPTAKTFNSHDDETLVHNAVENYIRNVIPIKNLAGAPTTTLSTLLGLIAHHPLSNLFFSPSLQVTRVQRWMMVCLDIMCGLFVDTLFFSTFYPNAGECEDYFTQVDCETPQNNALNANLCIWKVDLTTQNGGDCDAVPPPSDIVFVMVLVMITLVVTVPIVFLFDFIMTQYCSKRPNFALWGYNTEAVLGASTQKLGEFNTEKHAAPIVSLRRQIRRVRQLDGAAMRFHSPLYLSETHTSAPVETSPDEVVNEEARAVYEEFIGVKEEVDMILQDAITYLTVTLRNQNVPWKTSAASGHTAATAVLLNQDKIKAIEDLLGVFADGTPARLTLLERFIYGTAKGKLRAKILLARRKAAQIREMMENLGETELLSKDQALTQFFVLEQFSIFKQYALRSQLFSFAVTTALPVDPGVWIASWAFLIGGLLFFVYWTLAWGVSTSD
;
A
#
# COMPACT_ATOMS: atom_id res chain seq x y z
N SER A 1 -62.95 -17.78 -2.61
CA SER A 1 -64.01 -17.02 -3.30
C SER A 1 -63.76 -15.54 -3.00
N MET A 2 -63.64 -14.74 -4.05
CA MET A 2 -63.50 -13.27 -4.10
C MET A 2 -62.15 -12.64 -3.71
N GLU A 3 -61.28 -12.54 -4.72
CA GLU A 3 -60.47 -11.36 -5.10
C GLU A 3 -61.36 -10.14 -5.49
N PRO A 4 -60.82 -8.98 -5.93
CA PRO A 4 -59.99 -8.01 -5.20
C PRO A 4 -60.54 -6.56 -5.40
N MET A 5 -59.85 -5.52 -4.93
CA MET A 5 -60.12 -4.14 -5.38
C MET A 5 -58.84 -3.40 -5.75
N ASP A 6 -58.87 -2.89 -6.99
CA ASP A 6 -57.92 -2.00 -7.64
C ASP A 6 -57.97 -0.57 -7.08
N GLY A 7 -56.81 0.09 -7.08
CA GLY A 7 -56.67 1.53 -6.85
C GLY A 7 -55.87 2.19 -7.96
N ALA A 8 -56.58 2.82 -8.90
CA ALA A 8 -56.05 3.66 -9.97
C ALA A 8 -55.94 5.14 -9.53
N VAL A 9 -54.91 5.85 -9.99
CA VAL A 9 -54.80 7.33 -9.92
C VAL A 9 -54.17 7.85 -11.23
N PRO A 10 -54.59 9.01 -11.77
CA PRO A 10 -54.62 9.26 -13.22
C PRO A 10 -53.55 10.23 -13.76
N SER A 11 -53.48 10.26 -15.10
CA SER A 11 -52.74 11.19 -15.94
C SER A 11 -53.60 12.37 -16.43
N ALA A 12 -53.04 13.59 -16.48
CA ALA A 12 -53.39 14.73 -17.36
C ALA A 12 -52.21 15.73 -17.31
N VAL A 13 -51.42 16.02 -18.37
CA VAL A 13 -51.64 16.67 -19.69
C VAL A 13 -51.62 18.21 -19.65
N SER A 14 -50.86 18.77 -20.62
CA SER A 14 -50.78 20.16 -21.12
C SER A 14 -49.83 21.11 -20.37
N GLY A 15 -48.81 21.74 -20.95
CA GLY A 15 -48.49 22.08 -22.34
C GLY A 15 -48.24 23.60 -22.44
N THR A 16 -47.10 24.04 -22.98
CA THR A 16 -46.96 25.33 -23.69
C THR A 16 -45.55 25.51 -24.27
N ASP A 17 -45.55 25.78 -25.58
CA ASP A 17 -44.45 26.20 -26.43
C ASP A 17 -43.88 27.57 -26.06
N ARG A 18 -42.58 27.75 -26.31
CA ARG A 18 -42.07 29.02 -26.85
C ARG A 18 -40.74 28.84 -27.58
N SER A 19 -40.79 29.14 -28.87
CA SER A 19 -39.70 29.31 -29.82
C SER A 19 -39.10 30.73 -29.78
N ASP A 20 -38.01 30.89 -30.54
CA ASP A 20 -37.24 32.10 -30.90
C ASP A 20 -35.90 32.17 -30.14
N GLY A 21 -34.72 32.22 -30.76
CA GLY A 21 -34.35 32.53 -32.14
C GLY A 21 -33.27 33.63 -32.13
N SER A 22 -32.21 33.43 -32.94
CA SER A 22 -31.10 34.33 -33.31
C SER A 22 -29.77 34.17 -32.55
N ALA A 23 -28.59 34.40 -33.12
CA ALA A 23 -28.04 34.43 -34.48
C ALA A 23 -26.55 34.86 -34.36
N PHE A 24 -25.68 34.31 -35.22
CA PHE A 24 -24.35 34.83 -35.65
C PHE A 24 -23.20 34.82 -34.59
N THR A 25 -21.95 34.44 -34.87
CA THR A 25 -21.15 34.38 -36.12
C THR A 25 -19.94 33.42 -35.95
N PRO A 26 -19.31 32.96 -37.06
CA PRO A 26 -18.24 31.98 -37.07
C PRO A 26 -16.85 32.64 -37.07
N SER A 27 -15.85 32.00 -36.44
CA SER A 27 -14.45 32.43 -36.54
C SER A 27 -13.55 31.29 -36.98
N ALA A 28 -13.11 31.42 -38.25
CA ALA A 28 -11.82 31.07 -38.83
C ALA A 28 -11.21 29.67 -38.56
N ARG A 29 -11.23 28.86 -39.64
CA ARG A 29 -10.16 27.90 -39.96
C ARG A 29 -8.80 28.61 -40.04
N PRO A 30 -7.72 27.86 -39.78
CA PRO A 30 -6.59 27.87 -40.69
C PRO A 30 -6.39 26.50 -41.33
N ASP A 31 -6.24 26.54 -42.65
CA ASP A 31 -5.88 25.44 -43.53
C ASP A 31 -4.39 25.03 -43.37
N PRO A 32 -3.99 23.87 -43.93
CA PRO A 32 -2.80 23.13 -43.56
C PRO A 32 -1.59 23.54 -44.41
N PHE A 33 -0.37 23.39 -43.89
CA PHE A 33 0.86 22.98 -44.61
C PHE A 33 2.09 23.29 -43.75
N ALA A 34 2.78 22.25 -43.27
CA ALA A 34 4.23 22.26 -43.10
C ALA A 34 4.72 20.81 -43.12
N LYS A 35 5.20 20.39 -44.29
CA LYS A 35 6.02 19.18 -44.47
C LYS A 35 7.25 19.29 -43.57
N SER A 36 7.49 18.25 -42.80
CA SER A 36 8.79 17.97 -42.18
C SER A 36 9.20 16.56 -42.59
N ASP A 37 9.81 16.48 -43.76
CA ASP A 37 10.59 15.35 -44.23
C ASP A 37 11.76 15.10 -43.26
N THR A 38 11.66 14.06 -42.43
CA THR A 38 12.80 13.25 -41.97
C THR A 38 12.30 12.00 -41.27
N MET A 39 11.86 11.01 -42.04
CA MET A 39 11.87 9.62 -41.62
C MET A 39 12.83 8.88 -42.57
N LYS A 40 14.13 9.13 -42.36
CA LYS A 40 15.21 8.36 -42.98
C LYS A 40 15.34 7.04 -42.22
N ASN A 41 14.97 5.96 -42.90
CA ASN A 41 15.61 4.65 -42.87
C ASN A 41 16.06 4.10 -41.51
N CYS A 42 15.16 3.42 -40.80
CA CYS A 42 15.55 2.29 -39.96
C CYS A 42 15.50 1.01 -40.83
N ALA A 43 16.40 0.94 -41.81
CA ALA A 43 16.71 -0.34 -42.44
C ALA A 43 17.62 -1.09 -41.46
N PHE A 44 17.08 -2.13 -40.82
CA PHE A 44 17.83 -3.03 -39.95
C PHE A 44 18.76 -3.85 -40.84
N ASN A 45 20.04 -3.46 -40.88
CA ASN A 45 21.07 -4.14 -41.63
C ASN A 45 21.78 -5.10 -40.65
N PRO A 46 21.63 -6.42 -40.76
CA PRO A 46 22.23 -7.37 -39.82
C PRO A 46 23.69 -7.61 -40.23
N THR A 47 24.56 -6.64 -39.96
CA THR A 47 26.00 -6.91 -39.94
C THR A 47 26.36 -7.33 -38.53
N ALA A 48 26.67 -8.62 -38.38
CA ALA A 48 27.19 -9.23 -37.17
C ALA A 48 28.35 -8.38 -36.61
N LYS A 49 28.05 -7.55 -35.61
CA LYS A 49 29.06 -6.90 -34.79
C LYS A 49 29.32 -7.81 -33.60
N THR A 50 30.60 -8.14 -33.44
CA THR A 50 31.15 -8.73 -32.23
C THR A 50 30.67 -7.96 -31.01
N PHE A 51 29.93 -8.66 -30.15
CA PHE A 51 29.39 -8.21 -28.86
C PHE A 51 30.55 -7.74 -27.97
N ASN A 52 30.67 -6.43 -27.74
CA ASN A 52 31.54 -5.89 -26.70
C ASN A 52 30.74 -5.82 -25.41
N SER A 53 31.17 -6.57 -24.38
CA SER A 53 30.48 -6.70 -23.09
C SER A 53 30.24 -5.39 -22.34
N HIS A 54 30.92 -4.31 -22.74
CA HIS A 54 30.78 -3.00 -22.11
C HIS A 54 29.56 -2.22 -22.60
N ASP A 55 29.12 -2.45 -23.85
CA ASP A 55 27.91 -1.80 -24.37
C ASP A 55 26.65 -2.40 -23.71
N ASP A 56 26.66 -3.70 -23.40
CA ASP A 56 25.56 -4.38 -22.70
C ASP A 56 25.35 -3.84 -21.27
N GLU A 57 26.43 -3.54 -20.55
CA GLU A 57 26.34 -3.02 -19.18
C GLU A 57 25.69 -1.63 -19.16
N THR A 58 26.02 -0.77 -20.14
CA THR A 58 25.38 0.55 -20.28
C THR A 58 23.93 0.44 -20.72
N LEU A 59 23.59 -0.55 -21.55
CA LEU A 59 22.23 -0.75 -22.05
C LEU A 59 21.31 -1.30 -20.95
N VAL A 60 21.82 -2.24 -20.15
CA VAL A 60 21.15 -2.73 -18.94
C VAL A 60 20.99 -1.60 -17.92
N HIS A 61 22.03 -0.80 -17.68
CA HIS A 61 21.93 0.33 -16.74
C HIS A 61 20.87 1.35 -17.19
N ASN A 62 20.86 1.71 -18.47
CA ASN A 62 19.86 2.63 -19.03
C ASN A 62 18.44 2.05 -19.00
N ALA A 63 18.29 0.75 -19.23
CA ALA A 63 17.00 0.06 -19.11
C ALA A 63 16.50 0.02 -17.66
N VAL A 64 17.39 -0.27 -16.71
CA VAL A 64 17.10 -0.28 -15.27
C VAL A 64 16.76 1.14 -14.79
N GLU A 65 17.49 2.16 -15.22
CA GLU A 65 17.21 3.55 -14.83
C GLU A 65 15.87 4.02 -15.39
N ASN A 66 15.58 3.75 -16.65
CA ASN A 66 14.28 4.06 -17.26
C ASN A 66 13.14 3.29 -16.57
N TYR A 67 13.37 2.03 -16.20
CA TYR A 67 12.40 1.24 -15.45
C TYR A 67 12.15 1.82 -14.06
N ILE A 68 13.20 2.13 -13.30
CA ILE A 68 13.10 2.74 -11.97
C ILE A 68 12.36 4.09 -12.05
N ARG A 69 12.65 4.94 -13.06
CA ARG A 69 11.95 6.22 -13.28
C ARG A 69 10.46 6.04 -13.59
N ASN A 70 10.10 4.97 -14.30
CA ASN A 70 8.70 4.66 -14.63
C ASN A 70 7.95 4.05 -13.44
N VAL A 71 8.62 3.23 -12.64
CA VAL A 71 8.02 2.50 -11.51
C VAL A 71 7.90 3.39 -10.26
N ILE A 72 8.92 4.22 -10.00
CA ILE A 72 8.97 5.14 -8.88
C ILE A 72 8.84 6.56 -9.45
N PRO A 73 7.65 7.18 -9.38
CA PRO A 73 7.43 8.53 -9.89
C PRO A 73 8.05 9.56 -8.94
N ILE A 74 9.37 9.52 -8.76
CA ILE A 74 10.09 10.55 -8.02
C ILE A 74 10.21 11.74 -8.97
N LYS A 75 9.38 12.77 -8.72
CA LYS A 75 9.59 14.07 -9.32
C LYS A 75 11.03 14.50 -8.98
N ASN A 76 11.86 14.72 -10.00
CA ASN A 76 13.27 15.10 -9.91
C ASN A 76 14.29 13.98 -9.60
N LEU A 77 14.06 12.74 -10.04
CA LEU A 77 15.14 11.73 -10.03
C LEU A 77 16.39 12.18 -10.81
N ALA A 78 16.21 13.04 -11.82
CA ALA A 78 17.27 13.59 -12.65
C ALA A 78 18.09 14.72 -12.00
N GLY A 79 17.83 15.09 -10.74
CA GLY A 79 18.60 16.11 -10.02
C GLY A 79 18.50 17.52 -10.59
N ALA A 80 17.50 17.81 -11.43
CA ALA A 80 17.29 19.16 -11.95
C ALA A 80 17.02 20.13 -10.79
N PRO A 81 17.66 21.31 -10.75
CA PRO A 81 17.48 22.26 -9.66
C PRO A 81 16.01 22.69 -9.61
N THR A 82 15.34 22.34 -8.53
CA THR A 82 13.98 22.76 -8.27
C THR A 82 13.99 24.24 -7.90
N THR A 83 13.08 25.01 -8.48
CA THR A 83 12.92 26.41 -8.08
C THR A 83 12.44 26.46 -6.62
N THR A 84 12.92 27.43 -5.84
CA THR A 84 12.49 27.62 -4.43
C THR A 84 10.98 27.74 -4.28
N LEU A 85 10.30 28.27 -5.30
CA LEU A 85 8.84 28.32 -5.36
C LEU A 85 8.22 26.92 -5.48
N SER A 86 8.81 26.03 -6.29
CA SER A 86 8.33 24.66 -6.42
C SER A 86 8.53 23.83 -5.15
N THR A 87 9.61 24.07 -4.39
CA THR A 87 9.83 23.42 -3.10
C THR A 87 8.90 23.96 -2.02
N LEU A 88 8.68 25.28 -1.95
CA LEU A 88 7.69 25.87 -1.04
C LEU A 88 6.28 25.37 -1.36
N LEU A 89 5.89 25.39 -2.64
CA LEU A 89 4.59 24.88 -3.06
C LEU A 89 4.47 23.37 -2.80
N GLY A 90 5.55 22.61 -2.94
CA GLY A 90 5.62 21.21 -2.55
C GLY A 90 5.41 21.04 -1.05
N LEU A 91 6.10 21.82 -0.22
CA LEU A 91 5.93 21.79 1.24
C LEU A 91 4.49 22.10 1.65
N ILE A 92 3.90 23.15 1.06
CA ILE A 92 2.51 23.50 1.28
C ILE A 92 1.59 22.39 0.76
N ALA A 93 1.83 21.79 -0.39
CA ALA A 93 0.99 20.71 -0.90
C ALA A 93 1.06 19.44 -0.03
N HIS A 94 2.21 19.17 0.59
CA HIS A 94 2.43 18.00 1.44
C HIS A 94 2.05 18.20 2.91
N HIS A 95 1.88 19.44 3.37
CA HIS A 95 1.49 19.71 4.74
C HIS A 95 0.08 19.17 5.04
N PRO A 96 -0.16 18.48 6.18
CA PRO A 96 -1.43 17.75 6.43
C PRO A 96 -2.69 18.61 6.28
N LEU A 97 -2.67 19.85 6.79
CA LEU A 97 -3.81 20.78 6.72
C LEU A 97 -4.16 21.20 5.29
N SER A 98 -3.15 21.47 4.47
CA SER A 98 -3.31 21.96 3.09
C SER A 98 -3.52 20.80 2.12
N ASN A 99 -2.99 19.62 2.41
CA ASN A 99 -3.26 18.40 1.67
C ASN A 99 -4.77 18.08 1.63
N LEU A 100 -5.57 18.57 2.58
CA LEU A 100 -7.04 18.51 2.54
C LEU A 100 -7.62 19.10 1.24
N PHE A 101 -7.01 20.17 0.72
CA PHE A 101 -7.53 20.96 -0.39
C PHE A 101 -6.83 20.68 -1.72
N PHE A 102 -5.52 20.44 -1.71
CA PHE A 102 -4.71 20.49 -2.94
C PHE A 102 -4.55 19.15 -3.68
N SER A 103 -4.67 18.00 -3.00
CA SER A 103 -4.36 16.71 -3.62
C SER A 103 -5.63 15.90 -3.92
N PRO A 104 -6.19 15.88 -5.14
CA PRO A 104 -7.22 14.91 -5.47
C PRO A 104 -6.63 13.49 -5.36
N SER A 105 -7.22 12.65 -4.53
CA SER A 105 -6.89 11.22 -4.45
C SER A 105 -8.18 10.43 -4.46
N LEU A 106 -8.23 9.37 -5.27
CA LEU A 106 -9.36 8.46 -5.32
C LEU A 106 -9.32 7.46 -4.16
N GLN A 107 -8.14 7.21 -3.59
CA GLN A 107 -7.98 6.26 -2.50
C GLN A 107 -8.26 6.88 -1.13
N VAL A 108 -7.81 8.12 -0.90
CA VAL A 108 -7.98 8.82 0.38
C VAL A 108 -8.95 9.97 0.20
N THR A 109 -10.17 9.79 0.71
CA THR A 109 -11.23 10.80 0.61
C THR A 109 -10.91 12.03 1.46
N ARG A 110 -11.54 13.18 1.14
CA ARG A 110 -11.40 14.41 1.93
C ARG A 110 -11.83 14.21 3.39
N VAL A 111 -12.89 13.44 3.62
CA VAL A 111 -13.38 13.11 4.97
C VAL A 111 -12.34 12.33 5.74
N GLN A 112 -11.66 11.38 5.09
CA GLN A 112 -10.59 10.61 5.72
C GLN A 112 -9.41 11.50 6.16
N ARG A 113 -9.01 12.46 5.32
CA ARG A 113 -7.96 13.42 5.66
C ARG A 113 -8.38 14.35 6.80
N TRP A 114 -9.63 14.82 6.77
CA TRP A 114 -10.19 15.62 7.85
C TRP A 114 -10.17 14.87 9.17
N MET A 115 -10.63 13.62 9.18
CA MET A 115 -10.59 12.73 10.35
C MET A 115 -9.17 12.58 10.89
N MET A 116 -8.16 12.39 10.02
CA MET A 116 -6.76 12.29 10.46
C MET A 116 -6.26 13.57 11.13
N VAL A 117 -6.58 14.74 10.58
CA VAL A 117 -6.24 16.04 11.18
C VAL A 117 -6.95 16.22 12.53
N CYS A 118 -8.24 15.91 12.60
CA CYS A 118 -8.98 15.99 13.86
C CYS A 118 -8.39 15.04 14.90
N LEU A 119 -8.03 13.81 14.51
CA LEU A 119 -7.46 12.83 15.40
C LEU A 119 -6.08 13.27 15.92
N ASP A 120 -5.23 13.83 15.06
CA ASP A 120 -3.92 14.35 15.44
C ASP A 120 -4.05 15.49 16.48
N ILE A 121 -4.92 16.46 16.22
CA ILE A 121 -5.21 17.57 17.14
C ILE A 121 -5.79 17.04 18.47
N MET A 122 -6.80 16.17 18.41
CA MET A 122 -7.45 15.65 19.61
C MET A 122 -6.52 14.74 20.42
N CYS A 123 -5.66 13.96 19.76
CA CYS A 123 -4.66 13.13 20.42
C CYS A 123 -3.60 14.00 21.12
N GLY A 124 -3.13 15.07 20.46
CA GLY A 124 -2.22 16.03 21.08
C GLY A 124 -2.84 16.66 22.33
N LEU A 125 -4.07 17.19 22.22
CA LEU A 125 -4.79 17.76 23.37
C LEU A 125 -5.05 16.72 24.48
N PHE A 126 -5.38 15.49 24.13
CA PHE A 126 -5.54 14.40 25.09
C PHE A 126 -4.26 14.13 25.88
N VAL A 127 -3.11 14.04 25.18
CA VAL A 127 -1.82 13.81 25.82
C VAL A 127 -1.44 15.00 26.69
N ASP A 128 -1.58 16.24 26.19
CA ASP A 128 -1.30 17.46 26.97
C ASP A 128 -2.16 17.51 28.25
N THR A 129 -3.47 17.24 28.16
CA THR A 129 -4.38 17.22 29.32
C THR A 129 -4.04 16.11 30.30
N LEU A 130 -3.61 14.92 29.83
CA LEU A 130 -3.09 13.87 30.71
C LEU A 130 -1.84 14.32 31.46
N PHE A 131 -0.92 15.00 30.78
CA PHE A 131 0.28 15.56 31.42
C PHE A 131 -0.10 16.58 32.49
N PHE A 132 -0.92 17.58 32.17
CA PHE A 132 -1.35 18.56 33.17
C PHE A 132 -2.14 17.92 34.32
N SER A 133 -3.01 16.96 34.05
CA SER A 133 -3.75 16.24 35.10
C SER A 133 -2.85 15.41 36.02
N THR A 134 -1.74 14.88 35.50
CA THR A 134 -0.82 14.02 36.27
C THR A 134 0.17 14.86 37.06
N PHE A 135 0.69 15.94 36.45
CA PHE A 135 1.72 16.78 37.06
C PHE A 135 1.13 17.93 37.89
N TYR A 136 -0.10 18.36 37.63
CA TYR A 136 -0.76 19.45 38.35
C TYR A 136 -2.23 19.08 38.61
N PRO A 137 -2.50 18.02 39.41
CA PRO A 137 -3.87 17.64 39.72
C PRO A 137 -4.55 18.75 40.52
N ASN A 138 -5.59 19.37 39.95
CA ASN A 138 -6.48 20.26 40.70
C ASN A 138 -7.66 19.44 41.24
N ALA A 139 -7.39 18.55 42.19
CA ALA A 139 -8.41 17.68 42.77
C ALA A 139 -9.15 18.32 43.96
N GLY A 140 -8.98 19.63 44.19
CA GLY A 140 -9.49 20.32 45.37
C GLY A 140 -8.77 19.96 46.68
N GLU A 141 -7.77 19.07 46.65
CA GLU A 141 -7.05 18.62 47.85
C GLU A 141 -6.39 19.78 48.63
N CYS A 142 -5.98 20.85 47.94
CA CYS A 142 -5.39 22.02 48.57
C CYS A 142 -6.38 22.84 49.41
N GLU A 143 -7.66 22.86 49.04
CA GLU A 143 -8.70 23.67 49.70
C GLU A 143 -9.06 23.14 51.10
N ASP A 144 -8.80 21.86 51.36
CA ASP A 144 -9.08 21.21 52.64
C ASP A 144 -8.05 21.56 53.74
N TYR A 145 -6.94 22.24 53.41
CA TYR A 145 -5.87 22.58 54.35
C TYR A 145 -6.03 23.97 54.97
N PHE A 146 -6.27 24.01 56.28
CA PHE A 146 -6.42 25.26 57.04
C PHE A 146 -5.14 25.80 57.68
N THR A 147 -4.04 25.05 57.62
CA THR A 147 -2.76 25.47 58.21
C THR A 147 -1.66 25.47 57.17
N GLN A 148 -0.71 26.41 57.30
CA GLN A 148 0.44 26.50 56.42
C GLN A 148 1.25 25.19 56.38
N VAL A 149 1.42 24.54 57.53
CA VAL A 149 2.21 23.31 57.63
C VAL A 149 1.54 22.18 56.87
N ASP A 150 0.22 22.02 57.00
CA ASP A 150 -0.53 20.97 56.30
C ASP A 150 -0.58 21.24 54.80
N CYS A 151 -0.73 22.51 54.38
CA CYS A 151 -0.74 22.93 52.98
C CYS A 151 0.58 22.62 52.24
N GLU A 152 1.72 22.81 52.89
CA GLU A 152 3.04 22.60 52.27
C GLU A 152 3.54 21.14 52.37
N THR A 153 2.86 20.29 53.14
CA THR A 153 3.23 18.87 53.34
C THR A 153 3.05 17.99 52.08
N PRO A 154 1.96 18.07 51.30
CA PRO A 154 1.81 17.25 50.10
C PRO A 154 2.82 17.68 49.02
N GLN A 155 3.64 16.73 48.59
CA GLN A 155 4.59 16.92 47.50
C GLN A 155 4.10 16.25 46.23
N ASN A 156 4.36 16.91 45.11
CA ASN A 156 4.16 16.34 43.80
C ASN A 156 5.21 15.23 43.55
N ASN A 157 4.75 14.00 43.40
CA ASN A 157 5.59 12.82 43.18
C ASN A 157 6.53 12.94 41.97
N ALA A 158 6.18 13.76 40.97
CA ALA A 158 6.95 13.85 39.74
C ALA A 158 8.04 14.94 39.77
N LEU A 159 7.76 16.07 40.43
CA LEU A 159 8.67 17.22 40.50
C LEU A 159 9.41 17.32 41.84
N ASN A 160 9.01 16.56 42.85
CA ASN A 160 9.44 16.71 44.24
C ASN A 160 9.32 18.17 44.74
N ALA A 161 8.35 18.90 44.19
CA ALA A 161 7.99 20.25 44.61
C ALA A 161 6.69 20.19 45.42
N ASN A 162 6.44 21.20 46.24
CA ASN A 162 5.18 21.30 46.98
C ASN A 162 4.02 21.38 45.99
N LEU A 163 2.94 20.62 46.26
CA LEU A 163 1.75 20.59 45.40
C LEU A 163 0.93 21.87 45.56
N CYS A 164 0.81 22.35 46.80
CA CYS A 164 0.08 23.55 47.15
C CYS A 164 1.02 24.65 47.64
N ILE A 165 0.56 25.90 47.54
CA ILE A 165 1.24 27.09 48.04
C ILE A 165 0.31 27.86 48.98
N TRP A 166 0.84 28.19 50.17
CA TRP A 166 0.12 29.01 51.13
C TRP A 166 0.16 30.49 50.71
N LYS A 167 -0.98 31.07 50.38
CA LYS A 167 -1.14 32.50 50.15
C LYS A 167 -1.54 33.18 51.45
N VAL A 168 -0.60 33.93 52.03
CA VAL A 168 -0.85 34.72 53.24
C VAL A 168 -1.87 35.81 52.94
N ASP A 169 -3.02 35.71 53.61
CA ASP A 169 -4.09 36.70 53.55
C ASP A 169 -4.47 37.06 55.00
N LEU A 170 -4.19 38.31 55.35
CA LEU A 170 -4.44 38.85 56.69
C LEU A 170 -5.93 39.10 56.95
N THR A 171 -6.78 39.03 55.93
CA THR A 171 -8.22 39.25 56.06
C THR A 171 -8.96 37.97 56.47
N THR A 172 -8.39 36.79 56.21
CA THR A 172 -8.96 35.49 56.54
C THR A 172 -8.67 35.12 57.99
N GLN A 173 -9.62 34.48 58.68
CA GLN A 173 -9.52 34.17 60.11
C GLN A 173 -8.33 33.24 60.45
N ASN A 174 -7.85 32.47 59.47
CA ASN A 174 -6.73 31.52 59.61
C ASN A 174 -5.37 32.09 59.16
N GLY A 175 -5.31 33.37 58.75
CA GLY A 175 -4.07 34.04 58.33
C GLY A 175 -3.56 33.68 56.93
N GLY A 176 -4.39 33.02 56.11
CA GLY A 176 -4.12 32.71 54.71
C GLY A 176 -5.08 31.69 54.11
N ASP A 177 -4.85 31.38 52.85
CA ASP A 177 -5.57 30.39 52.05
C ASP A 177 -4.57 29.49 51.31
N CYS A 178 -4.92 28.22 51.11
CA CYS A 178 -4.07 27.24 50.43
C CYS A 178 -4.55 27.06 48.99
N ASP A 179 -3.67 27.34 48.02
CA ASP A 179 -4.01 27.26 46.60
C ASP A 179 -3.06 26.31 45.87
N ALA A 180 -3.50 25.72 44.77
CA ALA A 180 -2.65 24.86 43.96
C ALA A 180 -1.50 25.67 43.34
N VAL A 181 -0.29 25.10 43.28
CA VAL A 181 0.84 25.76 42.62
C VAL A 181 0.56 25.83 41.12
N PRO A 182 0.50 27.05 40.51
CA PRO A 182 0.29 27.17 39.08
C PRO A 182 1.48 26.57 38.32
N PRO A 183 1.26 25.97 37.13
CA PRO A 183 2.35 25.45 36.32
C PRO A 183 3.33 26.58 35.96
N PRO A 184 4.64 26.33 36.01
CA PRO A 184 5.64 27.35 35.73
C PRO A 184 5.53 27.81 34.27
N SER A 185 5.53 29.12 34.06
CA SER A 185 5.50 29.75 32.72
C SER A 185 6.87 29.85 32.05
N ASP A 186 7.86 29.11 32.57
CA ASP A 186 9.21 29.09 32.01
C ASP A 186 9.20 28.43 30.62
N ILE A 187 9.91 29.06 29.67
CA ILE A 187 10.08 28.54 28.31
C ILE A 187 10.71 27.15 28.35
N VAL A 188 11.65 26.91 29.28
CA VAL A 188 12.31 25.60 29.42
C VAL A 188 11.29 24.52 29.80
N PHE A 189 10.38 24.82 30.72
CA PHE A 189 9.32 23.89 31.12
C PHE A 189 8.40 23.57 29.94
N VAL A 190 7.94 24.59 29.21
CA VAL A 190 7.09 24.40 28.02
C VAL A 190 7.80 23.58 26.94
N MET A 191 9.08 23.84 26.69
CA MET A 191 9.86 23.06 25.70
C MET A 191 9.99 21.58 26.08
N VAL A 192 10.26 21.29 27.37
CA VAL A 192 10.34 19.91 27.86
C VAL A 192 8.99 19.22 27.76
N LEU A 193 7.91 19.91 28.15
CA LEU A 193 6.55 19.38 28.05
C LEU A 193 6.20 19.04 26.60
N VAL A 194 6.40 19.96 25.66
CA VAL A 194 6.15 19.73 24.22
C VAL A 194 7.00 18.57 23.68
N MET A 195 8.27 18.46 24.10
CA MET A 195 9.12 17.34 23.66
C MET A 195 8.56 15.99 24.14
N ILE A 196 8.15 15.90 25.40
CA ILE A 196 7.59 14.67 25.96
C ILE A 196 6.24 14.36 25.33
N THR A 197 5.37 15.36 25.14
CA THR A 197 4.05 15.14 24.54
C THR A 197 4.19 14.68 23.10
N LEU A 198 5.14 15.21 22.32
CA LEU A 198 5.46 14.69 20.99
C LEU A 198 5.96 13.23 21.01
N VAL A 199 6.86 12.88 21.94
CA VAL A 199 7.37 11.50 22.07
C VAL A 199 6.24 10.51 22.35
N VAL A 200 5.24 10.89 23.14
CA VAL A 200 4.09 10.03 23.46
C VAL A 200 3.02 10.05 22.35
N THR A 201 2.78 11.20 21.73
CA THR A 201 1.71 11.40 20.73
C THR A 201 2.04 10.71 19.40
N VAL A 202 3.28 10.80 18.93
CA VAL A 202 3.72 10.24 17.64
C VAL A 202 3.38 8.75 17.47
N PRO A 203 3.70 7.83 18.39
CA PRO A 203 3.36 6.41 18.23
C PRO A 203 1.84 6.15 18.25
N ILE A 204 1.08 6.94 19.01
CA ILE A 204 -0.39 6.83 19.06
C ILE A 204 -0.99 7.26 17.73
N VAL A 205 -0.62 8.44 17.24
CA VAL A 205 -1.06 8.95 15.93
C VAL A 205 -0.65 8.01 14.80
N PHE A 206 0.56 7.46 14.87
CA PHE A 206 1.04 6.45 13.93
C PHE A 206 0.15 5.20 13.89
N LEU A 207 -0.30 4.71 15.05
CA LEU A 207 -1.22 3.56 15.12
C LEU A 207 -2.55 3.87 14.42
N PHE A 208 -3.12 5.04 14.67
CA PHE A 208 -4.37 5.46 14.03
C PHE A 208 -4.19 5.66 12.51
N ASP A 209 -3.09 6.27 12.07
CA ASP A 209 -2.79 6.41 10.64
C ASP A 209 -2.58 5.06 9.96
N PHE A 210 -1.90 4.12 10.64
CA PHE A 210 -1.71 2.77 10.15
C PHE A 210 -3.06 2.07 9.93
N ILE A 211 -3.97 2.12 10.91
CA ILE A 211 -5.31 1.51 10.81
C ILE A 211 -6.12 2.17 9.69
N MET A 212 -6.11 3.50 9.66
CA MET A 212 -6.80 4.29 8.65
C MET A 212 -6.32 3.93 7.23
N THR A 213 -5.01 3.90 7.03
CA THR A 213 -4.40 3.59 5.74
C THR A 213 -4.60 2.12 5.34
N GLN A 214 -4.47 1.18 6.28
CA GLN A 214 -4.56 -0.25 5.97
C GLN A 214 -5.97 -0.78 5.79
N TYR A 215 -6.95 -0.22 6.48
CA TYR A 215 -8.31 -0.76 6.51
C TYR A 215 -9.34 0.27 6.05
N CYS A 216 -9.38 1.47 6.63
CA CYS A 216 -10.45 2.43 6.35
C CYS A 216 -10.39 3.04 4.94
N SER A 217 -9.19 3.21 4.37
CA SER A 217 -8.99 3.70 2.99
C SER A 217 -9.36 2.70 1.90
N LYS A 218 -9.59 1.43 2.28
CA LYS A 218 -9.95 0.36 1.36
C LYS A 218 -11.46 0.30 1.17
N ARG A 219 -11.90 -0.26 0.04
CA ARG A 219 -13.33 -0.42 -0.27
C ARG A 219 -13.83 -1.76 0.30
N PRO A 220 -14.86 -1.81 1.14
CA PRO A 220 -15.35 -3.08 1.67
C PRO A 220 -16.08 -3.87 0.57
N ASN A 221 -15.89 -5.19 0.57
CA ASN A 221 -16.62 -6.09 -0.33
C ASN A 221 -17.84 -6.70 0.38
N PHE A 222 -18.98 -6.00 0.33
CA PHE A 222 -20.23 -6.46 0.94
C PHE A 222 -20.86 -7.67 0.23
N ALA A 223 -20.37 -8.05 -0.95
CA ALA A 223 -20.80 -9.28 -1.62
C ALA A 223 -20.49 -10.54 -0.79
N LEU A 224 -19.46 -10.49 0.07
CA LEU A 224 -19.15 -11.57 1.02
C LEU A 224 -20.27 -11.81 2.04
N TRP A 225 -21.09 -10.80 2.31
CA TRP A 225 -22.28 -10.89 3.17
C TRP A 225 -23.58 -11.10 2.38
N GLY A 226 -23.49 -11.24 1.05
CA GLY A 226 -24.66 -11.38 0.18
C GLY A 226 -25.33 -10.06 -0.22
N TYR A 227 -24.75 -8.90 0.13
CA TYR A 227 -25.28 -7.60 -0.27
C TYR A 227 -24.60 -7.09 -1.54
N ASN A 228 -25.34 -6.37 -2.38
CA ASN A 228 -24.76 -5.70 -3.54
C ASN A 228 -23.98 -4.45 -3.10
N THR A 229 -22.64 -4.52 -3.19
CA THR A 229 -21.73 -3.42 -2.85
C THR A 229 -22.06 -2.12 -3.59
N GLU A 230 -22.50 -2.20 -4.84
CA GLU A 230 -22.84 -1.02 -5.65
C GLU A 230 -24.15 -0.37 -5.20
N ALA A 231 -25.08 -1.13 -4.64
CA ALA A 231 -26.33 -0.59 -4.11
C ALA A 231 -26.11 0.18 -2.79
N VAL A 232 -25.19 -0.30 -1.94
CA VAL A 232 -24.91 0.30 -0.62
C VAL A 232 -23.96 1.49 -0.72
N LEU A 233 -22.86 1.35 -1.46
CA LEU A 233 -21.80 2.37 -1.53
C LEU A 233 -21.83 3.20 -2.82
N GLY A 234 -22.75 2.90 -3.73
CA GLY A 234 -22.75 3.45 -5.09
C GLY A 234 -21.77 2.72 -6.02
N ALA A 235 -21.88 3.01 -7.31
CA ALA A 235 -20.92 2.53 -8.30
C ALA A 235 -19.50 3.05 -7.97
N SER A 236 -18.47 2.26 -8.33
CA SER A 236 -17.10 2.77 -8.27
C SER A 236 -17.04 4.07 -9.06
N THR A 237 -16.57 5.17 -8.48
CA THR A 237 -16.36 6.44 -9.20
C THR A 237 -15.36 6.30 -10.35
N GLN A 238 -14.64 5.17 -10.41
CA GLN A 238 -13.75 4.75 -11.48
C GLN A 238 -14.35 3.72 -12.45
N LYS A 239 -15.66 3.45 -12.45
CA LYS A 239 -16.28 2.96 -13.68
C LYS A 239 -16.15 4.14 -14.65
N LEU A 240 -15.01 4.21 -15.35
CA LEU A 240 -14.90 4.99 -16.57
C LEU A 240 -16.18 4.62 -17.32
N GLY A 241 -17.04 5.61 -17.57
CA GLY A 241 -18.12 5.42 -18.53
C GLY A 241 -17.54 4.81 -19.80
N GLU A 242 -18.35 4.28 -20.71
CA GLU A 242 -17.89 3.88 -22.03
C GLU A 242 -17.32 5.11 -22.79
N PHE A 243 -16.15 5.59 -22.38
CA PHE A 243 -15.33 6.52 -23.08
C PHE A 243 -14.87 5.72 -24.27
N ASN A 244 -15.21 6.24 -25.45
CA ASN A 244 -14.91 5.64 -26.74
C ASN A 244 -13.48 5.09 -26.73
N THR A 245 -13.37 3.77 -26.55
CA THR A 245 -12.13 3.06 -26.20
C THR A 245 -11.10 3.14 -27.31
N GLU A 246 -11.50 3.63 -28.48
CA GLU A 246 -10.65 3.90 -29.62
C GLU A 246 -9.92 5.25 -29.53
N LYS A 247 -10.53 6.28 -28.92
CA LYS A 247 -9.98 7.65 -28.95
C LYS A 247 -8.97 7.93 -27.84
N HIS A 248 -9.06 7.23 -26.72
CA HIS A 248 -8.21 7.43 -25.54
C HIS A 248 -7.33 6.22 -25.19
N ALA A 249 -7.22 5.23 -26.08
CA ALA A 249 -6.27 4.14 -25.88
C ALA A 249 -4.85 4.71 -25.84
N ALA A 250 -4.06 4.29 -24.84
CA ALA A 250 -2.63 4.62 -24.81
C ALA A 250 -1.98 4.20 -26.15
N PRO A 251 -1.00 4.96 -26.69
CA PRO A 251 -0.38 4.67 -27.99
C PRO A 251 0.15 3.24 -28.13
N ILE A 252 0.58 2.62 -27.03
CA ILE A 252 1.05 1.23 -27.03
C ILE A 252 -0.10 0.21 -27.16
N VAL A 253 -1.28 0.53 -26.63
CA VAL A 253 -2.50 -0.28 -26.74
C VAL A 253 -3.00 -0.23 -28.17
N SER A 254 -3.05 0.97 -28.77
CA SER A 254 -3.46 1.13 -30.17
C SER A 254 -2.48 0.41 -31.10
N LEU A 255 -1.17 0.49 -30.84
CA LEU A 255 -0.15 -0.26 -31.57
C LEU A 255 -0.32 -1.78 -31.41
N ARG A 256 -0.53 -2.30 -30.18
CA ARG A 256 -0.81 -3.74 -29.98
C ARG A 256 -2.07 -4.20 -30.69
N ARG A 257 -3.14 -3.40 -30.64
CA ARG A 257 -4.39 -3.69 -31.38
C ARG A 257 -4.14 -3.69 -32.88
N GLN A 258 -3.38 -2.73 -33.39
CA GLN A 258 -2.99 -2.67 -34.80
C GLN A 258 -2.14 -3.89 -35.19
N ILE A 259 -1.15 -4.28 -34.39
CA ILE A 259 -0.35 -5.49 -34.63
C ILE A 259 -1.23 -6.75 -34.59
N ARG A 260 -2.16 -6.86 -33.64
CA ARG A 260 -3.09 -8.01 -33.59
C ARG A 260 -3.99 -8.04 -34.83
N ARG A 261 -4.53 -6.90 -35.27
CA ARG A 261 -5.32 -6.81 -36.51
C ARG A 261 -4.49 -7.21 -37.71
N VAL A 262 -3.27 -6.70 -37.84
CA VAL A 262 -2.34 -7.09 -38.92
C VAL A 262 -2.06 -8.58 -38.87
N ARG A 263 -1.77 -9.15 -37.70
CA ARG A 263 -1.56 -10.61 -37.53
C ARG A 263 -2.79 -11.44 -37.89
N GLN A 264 -4.00 -10.97 -37.58
CA GLN A 264 -5.25 -11.62 -37.94
C GLN A 264 -5.50 -11.56 -39.45
N LEU A 265 -5.25 -10.41 -40.07
CA LEU A 265 -5.40 -10.20 -41.52
C LEU A 265 -4.36 -10.99 -42.32
N ASP A 266 -3.12 -11.08 -41.83
CA ASP A 266 -2.04 -11.84 -42.44
C ASP A 266 -2.18 -13.37 -42.24
N GLY A 267 -3.22 -13.83 -41.54
CA GLY A 267 -3.42 -15.26 -41.26
C GLY A 267 -2.26 -15.88 -40.45
N ALA A 268 -1.47 -15.06 -39.75
CA ALA A 268 -0.20 -15.47 -39.16
C ALA A 268 -0.34 -16.51 -38.05
N ALA A 269 -1.54 -16.64 -37.44
CA ALA A 269 -1.82 -17.74 -36.51
C ALA A 269 -1.61 -19.13 -37.13
N MET A 270 -1.74 -19.28 -38.46
CA MET A 270 -1.42 -20.53 -39.16
C MET A 270 0.06 -20.69 -39.53
N ARG A 271 0.87 -19.61 -39.50
CA ARG A 271 2.29 -19.67 -39.91
C ARG A 271 3.24 -20.06 -38.77
N PHE A 272 2.91 -19.74 -37.52
CA PHE A 272 3.74 -20.13 -36.35
C PHE A 272 3.75 -21.65 -36.09
N HIS A 273 2.70 -22.36 -36.53
CA HIS A 273 2.66 -23.83 -36.55
C HIS A 273 3.00 -24.42 -37.92
N SER A 274 3.48 -23.60 -38.88
CA SER A 274 3.98 -24.16 -40.12
C SER A 274 5.32 -24.85 -39.85
N PRO A 275 5.55 -26.03 -40.43
CA PRO A 275 6.80 -26.77 -40.24
C PRO A 275 8.04 -25.98 -40.65
N LEU A 276 7.87 -24.93 -41.46
CA LEU A 276 8.93 -24.04 -41.94
C LEU A 276 9.39 -23.03 -40.87
N TYR A 277 8.49 -22.57 -40.00
CA TYR A 277 8.83 -21.64 -38.91
C TYR A 277 9.61 -22.33 -37.77
N LEU A 278 9.23 -23.58 -37.46
CA LEU A 278 9.98 -24.45 -36.54
C LEU A 278 11.40 -24.75 -37.04
N SER A 279 11.63 -24.75 -38.36
CA SER A 279 12.96 -24.99 -38.92
C SER A 279 13.87 -23.76 -38.96
N GLU A 280 13.35 -22.53 -38.91
CA GLU A 280 14.14 -21.32 -39.14
C GLU A 280 14.49 -20.49 -37.88
N THR A 281 13.84 -20.71 -36.71
CA THR A 281 13.93 -19.76 -35.58
C THR A 281 14.86 -20.12 -34.41
N HIS A 282 15.79 -21.07 -34.53
CA HIS A 282 16.78 -21.32 -33.47
C HIS A 282 18.23 -21.41 -34.00
N THR A 283 18.74 -20.30 -34.56
CA THR A 283 20.19 -20.12 -34.82
C THR A 283 20.78 -18.96 -33.99
N SER A 284 20.29 -18.78 -32.76
CA SER A 284 20.86 -17.87 -31.77
C SER A 284 21.18 -18.66 -30.50
N ALA A 285 22.45 -18.97 -30.33
CA ALA A 285 23.11 -19.60 -29.17
C ALA A 285 22.41 -20.86 -28.58
N PRO A 286 22.99 -22.06 -28.75
CA PRO A 286 22.47 -23.27 -28.14
C PRO A 286 22.75 -23.26 -26.63
N VAL A 287 21.78 -22.80 -25.86
CA VAL A 287 21.55 -23.42 -24.56
C VAL A 287 20.80 -24.72 -24.89
N GLU A 288 21.41 -25.87 -24.64
CA GLU A 288 20.88 -27.22 -24.90
C GLU A 288 19.66 -27.57 -24.01
N THR A 289 18.72 -26.65 -23.83
CA THR A 289 17.38 -27.01 -23.35
C THR A 289 16.65 -27.65 -24.51
N SER A 290 16.39 -28.94 -24.39
CA SER A 290 15.71 -29.71 -25.44
C SER A 290 14.34 -29.09 -25.74
N PRO A 291 13.86 -29.11 -27.00
CA PRO A 291 12.53 -28.59 -27.34
C PRO A 291 11.41 -29.22 -26.48
N ASP A 292 11.61 -30.47 -26.07
CA ASP A 292 10.69 -31.20 -25.19
C ASP A 292 10.61 -30.62 -23.77
N GLU A 293 11.68 -29.99 -23.27
CA GLU A 293 11.66 -29.30 -21.97
C GLU A 293 10.86 -28.00 -22.02
N VAL A 294 10.98 -27.21 -23.09
CA VAL A 294 10.24 -25.95 -23.25
C VAL A 294 8.74 -26.20 -23.40
N VAL A 295 8.37 -27.21 -24.20
CA VAL A 295 6.96 -27.62 -24.35
C VAL A 295 6.39 -28.14 -23.02
N ASN A 296 7.21 -28.85 -22.24
CA ASN A 296 6.81 -29.28 -20.90
C ASN A 296 6.64 -28.11 -19.93
N GLU A 297 7.47 -27.07 -19.99
CA GLU A 297 7.34 -25.90 -19.10
C GLU A 297 6.06 -25.10 -19.38
N GLU A 298 5.75 -24.83 -20.66
CA GLU A 298 4.51 -24.11 -21.00
C GLU A 298 3.27 -24.93 -20.66
N ALA A 299 3.29 -26.24 -20.95
CA ALA A 299 2.20 -27.14 -20.55
C ALA A 299 2.06 -27.18 -19.03
N ARG A 300 3.17 -27.27 -18.30
CA ARG A 300 3.20 -27.26 -16.83
C ARG A 300 2.58 -25.98 -16.27
N ALA A 301 2.87 -24.82 -16.83
CA ALA A 301 2.27 -23.55 -16.39
C ALA A 301 0.74 -23.55 -16.53
N VAL A 302 0.21 -24.12 -17.62
CA VAL A 302 -1.24 -24.25 -17.81
C VAL A 302 -1.84 -25.27 -16.83
N TYR A 303 -1.17 -26.40 -16.61
CA TYR A 303 -1.64 -27.41 -15.65
C TYR A 303 -1.63 -26.90 -14.21
N GLU A 304 -0.60 -26.15 -13.81
CA GLU A 304 -0.43 -25.60 -12.46
C GLU A 304 -1.62 -24.71 -12.02
N GLU A 305 -2.29 -24.05 -12.96
CA GLU A 305 -3.50 -23.26 -12.65
C GLU A 305 -4.67 -24.13 -12.15
N PHE A 306 -4.76 -25.38 -12.62
CA PHE A 306 -5.85 -26.31 -12.28
C PHE A 306 -5.50 -27.25 -11.13
N ILE A 307 -4.23 -27.35 -10.74
CA ILE A 307 -3.79 -28.24 -9.66
C ILE A 307 -4.41 -27.78 -8.33
N GLY A 308 -4.94 -28.72 -7.55
CA GLY A 308 -5.48 -28.41 -6.23
C GLY A 308 -4.38 -27.98 -5.26
N VAL A 309 -4.67 -27.06 -4.32
CA VAL A 309 -3.68 -26.58 -3.33
C VAL A 309 -2.99 -27.72 -2.57
N LYS A 310 -3.69 -28.84 -2.34
CA LYS A 310 -3.11 -30.01 -1.66
C LYS A 310 -2.06 -30.70 -2.53
N GLU A 311 -2.36 -30.89 -3.82
CA GLU A 311 -1.47 -31.51 -4.79
C GLU A 311 -0.26 -30.61 -5.06
N GLU A 312 -0.47 -29.30 -5.17
CA GLU A 312 0.62 -28.31 -5.30
C GLU A 312 1.58 -28.37 -4.11
N VAL A 313 1.06 -28.46 -2.88
CA VAL A 313 1.89 -28.63 -1.67
C VAL A 313 2.72 -29.92 -1.77
N ASP A 314 2.11 -31.02 -2.20
CA ASP A 314 2.80 -32.30 -2.32
C ASP A 314 3.87 -32.28 -3.42
N MET A 315 3.61 -31.62 -4.55
CA MET A 315 4.59 -31.39 -5.61
C MET A 315 5.75 -30.52 -5.15
N ILE A 316 5.48 -29.38 -4.50
CA ILE A 316 6.53 -28.47 -4.00
C ILE A 316 7.40 -29.18 -2.96
N LEU A 317 6.80 -29.98 -2.07
CA LEU A 317 7.57 -30.76 -1.10
C LEU A 317 8.42 -31.84 -1.77
N GLN A 318 7.88 -32.54 -2.77
CA GLN A 318 8.62 -33.55 -3.51
C GLN A 318 9.78 -32.95 -4.31
N ASP A 319 9.55 -31.82 -5.00
CA ASP A 319 10.56 -31.07 -5.74
C ASP A 319 11.66 -30.56 -4.79
N ALA A 320 11.27 -30.03 -3.63
CA ALA A 320 12.21 -29.57 -2.61
C ALA A 320 13.05 -30.69 -2.01
N ILE A 321 12.45 -31.83 -1.66
CA ILE A 321 13.18 -33.00 -1.14
C ILE A 321 14.17 -33.51 -2.19
N THR A 322 13.74 -33.56 -3.45
CA THR A 322 14.60 -33.98 -4.57
C THR A 322 15.77 -33.01 -4.73
N TYR A 323 15.51 -31.70 -4.74
CA TYR A 323 16.53 -30.67 -4.82
C TYR A 323 17.52 -30.73 -3.66
N LEU A 324 17.03 -30.84 -2.42
CA LEU A 324 17.86 -30.93 -1.21
C LEU A 324 18.70 -32.19 -1.22
N THR A 325 18.14 -33.34 -1.58
CA THR A 325 18.86 -34.63 -1.66
C THR A 325 19.98 -34.58 -2.70
N VAL A 326 19.69 -34.04 -3.90
CA VAL A 326 20.69 -33.87 -4.97
C VAL A 326 21.78 -32.90 -4.53
N THR A 327 21.40 -31.79 -3.88
CA THR A 327 22.36 -30.79 -3.40
C THR A 327 23.27 -31.34 -2.30
N LEU A 328 22.72 -32.05 -1.31
CA LEU A 328 23.49 -32.72 -0.25
C LEU A 328 24.44 -33.77 -0.81
N ARG A 329 23.96 -34.60 -1.74
CA ARG A 329 24.79 -35.60 -2.41
C ARG A 329 25.96 -34.95 -3.16
N ASN A 330 25.69 -33.82 -3.82
CA ASN A 330 26.68 -33.06 -4.57
C ASN A 330 27.67 -32.27 -3.69
N GLN A 331 27.31 -31.94 -2.45
CA GLN A 331 28.22 -31.28 -1.49
C GLN A 331 29.31 -32.23 -0.98
N ASN A 332 29.02 -33.52 -0.84
CA ASN A 332 29.97 -34.52 -0.34
C ASN A 332 30.98 -35.02 -1.39
N VAL A 333 31.05 -34.36 -2.55
CA VAL A 333 31.87 -34.79 -3.66
C VAL A 333 33.29 -34.22 -3.53
N PRO A 334 34.33 -35.04 -3.26
CA PRO A 334 35.65 -34.56 -2.88
C PRO A 334 36.33 -33.67 -3.93
N TRP A 335 36.06 -33.87 -5.22
CA TRP A 335 36.68 -33.06 -6.26
C TRP A 335 36.10 -31.64 -6.34
N LYS A 336 34.86 -31.40 -5.89
CA LYS A 336 34.32 -30.03 -5.79
C LYS A 336 34.95 -29.25 -4.65
N THR A 337 35.32 -29.92 -3.56
CA THR A 337 36.08 -29.32 -2.45
C THR A 337 37.57 -29.19 -2.76
N SER A 338 38.11 -30.04 -3.63
CA SER A 338 39.55 -30.03 -3.99
C SER A 338 39.90 -29.13 -5.17
N ALA A 339 39.01 -28.97 -6.17
CA ALA A 339 39.25 -28.11 -7.33
C ALA A 339 39.18 -26.61 -7.02
N ALA A 340 38.73 -26.26 -5.83
CA ALA A 340 38.59 -24.90 -5.36
C ALA A 340 39.48 -24.73 -4.11
N SER A 341 40.79 -24.76 -4.29
CA SER A 341 41.79 -24.48 -3.25
C SER A 341 41.96 -22.97 -2.96
N GLY A 342 41.05 -22.13 -3.45
CA GLY A 342 40.99 -20.69 -3.17
C GLY A 342 39.90 -20.34 -2.15
N HIS A 343 40.03 -19.18 -1.49
CA HIS A 343 39.04 -18.62 -0.54
C HIS A 343 37.58 -18.61 -1.04
N THR A 344 37.36 -18.69 -2.35
CA THR A 344 36.05 -18.72 -3.00
C THR A 344 35.26 -20.04 -2.80
N ALA A 345 35.93 -21.14 -2.45
CA ALA A 345 35.27 -22.43 -2.27
C ALA A 345 34.53 -22.54 -0.95
N ALA A 346 35.21 -22.14 0.13
CA ALA A 346 34.66 -22.15 1.47
C ALA A 346 33.43 -21.24 1.57
N THR A 347 33.48 -20.06 0.92
CA THR A 347 32.34 -19.15 0.84
C THR A 347 31.19 -19.74 0.03
N ALA A 348 31.45 -20.43 -1.10
CA ALA A 348 30.40 -21.10 -1.87
C ALA A 348 29.72 -22.24 -1.09
N VAL A 349 30.47 -23.01 -0.29
CA VAL A 349 29.89 -24.05 0.59
C VAL A 349 29.01 -23.43 1.66
N LEU A 350 29.48 -22.38 2.34
CA LEU A 350 28.70 -21.66 3.35
C LEU A 350 27.43 -21.06 2.75
N LEU A 351 27.51 -20.41 1.58
CA LEU A 351 26.35 -19.86 0.87
C LEU A 351 25.34 -20.95 0.49
N ASN A 352 25.79 -22.15 0.10
CA ASN A 352 24.88 -23.25 -0.21
C ASN A 352 24.26 -23.85 1.05
N GLN A 353 24.98 -23.90 2.17
CA GLN A 353 24.42 -24.31 3.46
C GLN A 353 23.35 -23.32 3.95
N ASP A 354 23.62 -22.02 3.83
CA ASP A 354 22.65 -20.97 4.18
C ASP A 354 21.40 -21.04 3.29
N LYS A 355 21.56 -21.33 1.99
CA LYS A 355 20.43 -21.57 1.07
C LYS A 355 19.61 -22.79 1.48
N ILE A 356 20.26 -23.91 1.80
CA ILE A 356 19.56 -25.12 2.26
C ILE A 356 18.75 -24.80 3.52
N LYS A 357 19.39 -24.17 4.51
CA LYS A 357 18.72 -23.80 5.76
C LYS A 357 17.55 -22.85 5.53
N ALA A 358 17.69 -21.88 4.63
CA ALA A 358 16.60 -20.97 4.29
C ALA A 358 15.42 -21.70 3.62
N ILE A 359 15.68 -22.70 2.77
CA ILE A 359 14.65 -23.54 2.14
C ILE A 359 13.95 -24.40 3.20
N GLU A 360 14.72 -25.02 4.11
CA GLU A 360 14.20 -25.83 5.21
C GLU A 360 13.31 -25.00 6.15
N ASP A 361 13.75 -23.80 6.52
CA ASP A 361 12.99 -22.86 7.37
C ASP A 361 11.71 -22.35 6.66
N LEU A 362 11.78 -22.12 5.33
CA LEU A 362 10.66 -21.60 4.56
C LEU A 362 9.55 -22.65 4.37
N LEU A 363 9.93 -23.86 3.96
CA LEU A 363 9.05 -25.00 3.70
C LEU A 363 8.60 -25.69 5.00
N GLY A 364 9.42 -25.60 6.03
CA GLY A 364 9.20 -26.32 7.29
C GLY A 364 9.40 -27.82 7.14
N VAL A 365 10.30 -28.26 6.27
CA VAL A 365 10.66 -29.67 6.04
C VAL A 365 12.18 -29.74 5.86
N PHE A 366 12.83 -30.63 6.61
CA PHE A 366 14.25 -30.89 6.53
C PHE A 366 14.59 -31.74 5.29
N ALA A 367 15.86 -31.77 4.88
CA ALA A 367 16.31 -32.58 3.75
C ALA A 367 16.02 -34.09 3.88
N ASP A 368 15.81 -34.60 5.10
CA ASP A 368 15.42 -35.99 5.38
C ASP A 368 13.91 -36.25 5.24
N GLY A 369 13.12 -35.21 4.89
CA GLY A 369 11.67 -35.27 4.80
C GLY A 369 10.95 -35.14 6.15
N THR A 370 11.68 -34.98 7.27
CA THR A 370 11.05 -34.76 8.57
C THR A 370 10.53 -33.32 8.68
N PRO A 371 9.36 -33.10 9.30
CA PRO A 371 8.80 -31.76 9.44
C PRO A 371 9.59 -30.92 10.46
N ALA A 372 9.85 -29.66 10.11
CA ALA A 372 10.45 -28.69 11.02
C ALA A 372 9.58 -28.46 12.25
N ARG A 373 10.23 -28.18 13.38
CA ARG A 373 9.54 -27.92 14.65
C ARG A 373 8.82 -26.57 14.57
N LEU A 374 7.49 -26.62 14.56
CA LEU A 374 6.62 -25.46 14.66
C LEU A 374 6.67 -24.87 16.07
N THR A 375 6.47 -23.56 16.20
CA THR A 375 6.19 -22.95 17.50
C THR A 375 4.87 -23.46 18.06
N LEU A 376 4.67 -23.39 19.38
CA LEU A 376 3.43 -23.90 20.01
C LEU A 376 2.17 -23.23 19.42
N LEU A 377 2.25 -21.93 19.12
CA LEU A 377 1.16 -21.17 18.53
C LEU A 377 0.90 -21.57 17.07
N GLU A 378 1.95 -21.78 16.27
CA GLU A 378 1.79 -22.28 14.90
C GLU A 378 1.26 -23.71 14.87
N ARG A 379 1.67 -24.56 15.81
CA ARG A 379 1.14 -25.91 15.95
C ARG A 379 -0.35 -25.89 16.32
N PHE A 380 -0.78 -24.95 17.15
CA PHE A 380 -2.19 -24.78 17.49
C PHE A 380 -3.02 -24.32 16.28
N ILE A 381 -2.54 -23.32 15.53
CA ILE A 381 -3.28 -22.73 14.40
C ILE A 381 -3.29 -23.65 13.17
N TYR A 382 -2.14 -24.23 12.82
CA TYR A 382 -1.97 -24.96 11.55
C TYR A 382 -1.93 -26.48 11.72
N GLY A 383 -1.77 -26.98 12.94
CA GLY A 383 -1.65 -28.41 13.26
C GLY A 383 -0.30 -29.03 12.86
N THR A 384 0.04 -28.94 11.58
CA THR A 384 1.23 -29.58 10.96
C THR A 384 1.99 -28.61 10.06
N ALA A 385 3.28 -28.89 9.78
CA ALA A 385 4.10 -28.05 8.90
C ALA A 385 3.53 -28.01 7.47
N LYS A 386 3.05 -29.16 6.98
CA LYS A 386 2.29 -29.25 5.73
C LYS A 386 1.01 -28.40 5.75
N GLY A 387 0.30 -28.35 6.87
CA GLY A 387 -0.84 -27.46 7.09
C GLY A 387 -0.48 -25.97 6.98
N LYS A 388 0.66 -25.58 7.56
CA LYS A 388 1.20 -24.21 7.45
C LYS A 388 1.54 -23.86 6.00
N LEU A 389 2.23 -24.73 5.28
CA LEU A 389 2.57 -24.53 3.87
C LEU A 389 1.32 -24.43 3.00
N ARG A 390 0.33 -25.31 3.21
CA ARG A 390 -0.98 -25.24 2.56
C ARG A 390 -1.67 -23.91 2.80
N ALA A 391 -1.68 -23.42 4.04
CA ALA A 391 -2.29 -22.13 4.37
C ALA A 391 -1.56 -20.95 3.69
N LYS A 392 -0.22 -21.00 3.61
CA LYS A 392 0.58 -19.99 2.89
C LYS A 392 0.26 -19.96 1.40
N ILE A 393 0.23 -21.12 0.73
CA ILE A 393 -0.08 -21.22 -0.71
C ILE A 393 -1.51 -20.78 -0.98
N LEU A 394 -2.46 -21.19 -0.15
CA LEU A 394 -3.85 -20.76 -0.27
C LEU A 394 -3.96 -19.23 -0.14
N LEU A 395 -3.26 -18.64 0.82
CA LEU A 395 -3.19 -17.19 0.97
C LEU A 395 -2.56 -16.52 -0.27
N ALA A 396 -1.48 -17.07 -0.81
CA ALA A 396 -0.84 -16.56 -2.03
C ALA A 396 -1.79 -16.63 -3.23
N ARG A 397 -2.49 -17.74 -3.45
CA ARG A 397 -3.51 -17.87 -4.50
C ARG A 397 -4.65 -16.87 -4.34
N ARG A 398 -5.13 -16.65 -3.10
CA ARG A 398 -6.15 -15.60 -2.84
C ARG A 398 -5.64 -14.22 -3.20
N LYS A 399 -4.40 -13.87 -2.82
CA LYS A 399 -3.78 -12.59 -3.17
C LYS A 399 -3.60 -12.44 -4.68
N ALA A 400 -3.11 -13.48 -5.36
CA ALA A 400 -2.96 -13.50 -6.81
C ALA A 400 -4.31 -13.32 -7.52
N ALA A 401 -5.35 -14.02 -7.06
CA ALA A 401 -6.71 -13.86 -7.58
C ALA A 401 -7.24 -12.43 -7.36
N GLN A 402 -7.01 -11.83 -6.20
CA GLN A 402 -7.37 -10.44 -5.92
C GLN A 402 -6.64 -9.46 -6.84
N ILE A 403 -5.33 -9.65 -7.04
CA ILE A 403 -4.54 -8.82 -7.97
C ILE A 403 -5.06 -8.97 -9.39
N ARG A 404 -5.37 -10.21 -9.83
CA ARG A 404 -5.93 -10.49 -11.14
C ARG A 404 -7.28 -9.81 -11.35
N GLU A 405 -8.20 -9.95 -10.40
CA GLU A 405 -9.50 -9.27 -10.43
C GLU A 405 -9.33 -7.74 -10.48
N MET A 406 -8.36 -7.21 -9.72
CA MET A 406 -8.04 -5.78 -9.76
C MET A 406 -7.49 -5.35 -11.12
N MET A 407 -6.63 -6.16 -11.74
CA MET A 407 -6.10 -5.92 -13.09
C MET A 407 -7.20 -6.01 -14.15
N GLU A 408 -8.17 -6.91 -14.01
CA GLU A 408 -9.33 -7.00 -14.90
C GLU A 408 -10.22 -5.76 -14.76
N ASN A 409 -10.48 -5.32 -13.53
CA ASN A 409 -11.29 -4.14 -13.21
C ASN A 409 -10.70 -2.81 -13.72
N LEU A 410 -9.38 -2.70 -13.87
CA LEU A 410 -8.73 -1.50 -14.43
C LEU A 410 -9.01 -1.27 -15.93
N GLY A 411 -9.64 -2.23 -16.63
CA GLY A 411 -10.01 -2.08 -18.04
C GLY A 411 -8.82 -2.10 -19.01
N GLU A 412 -9.05 -2.24 -20.32
CA GLU A 412 -7.95 -2.31 -21.31
C GLU A 412 -7.30 -0.96 -21.64
N THR A 413 -7.96 0.15 -21.31
CA THR A 413 -7.51 1.51 -21.66
C THR A 413 -6.25 1.91 -20.90
N GLU A 414 -5.96 1.21 -19.80
CA GLU A 414 -4.99 1.57 -18.78
C GLU A 414 -3.82 0.56 -18.68
N LEU A 415 -3.35 0.03 -19.81
CA LEU A 415 -2.25 -0.96 -19.80
C LEU A 415 -0.97 -0.47 -19.09
N LEU A 416 -0.65 0.82 -19.20
CA LEU A 416 0.55 1.39 -18.58
C LEU A 416 0.39 1.50 -17.04
N SER A 417 -0.84 1.76 -16.56
CA SER A 417 -1.12 1.72 -15.12
C SER A 417 -1.20 0.29 -14.58
N LYS A 418 -1.61 -0.70 -15.40
CA LYS A 418 -1.55 -2.12 -15.00
C LYS A 418 -0.13 -2.61 -14.74
N ASP A 419 0.79 -2.34 -15.66
CA ASP A 419 2.19 -2.77 -15.51
C ASP A 419 2.87 -2.09 -14.32
N GLN A 420 2.62 -0.79 -14.15
CA GLN A 420 3.06 -0.03 -12.99
C GLN A 420 2.46 -0.58 -11.69
N ALA A 421 1.15 -0.84 -11.65
CA ALA A 421 0.47 -1.38 -10.48
C ALA A 421 0.99 -2.79 -10.13
N LEU A 422 1.14 -3.67 -11.13
CA LEU A 422 1.65 -5.03 -10.93
C LEU A 422 3.09 -5.01 -10.38
N THR A 423 3.93 -4.15 -10.92
CA THR A 423 5.28 -3.92 -10.39
C THR A 423 5.21 -3.42 -8.95
N GLN A 424 4.35 -2.45 -8.65
CA GLN A 424 4.19 -1.93 -7.29
C GLN A 424 3.72 -3.00 -6.31
N PHE A 425 2.78 -3.88 -6.68
CA PHE A 425 2.40 -5.02 -5.84
C PHE A 425 3.56 -5.98 -5.62
N PHE A 426 4.29 -6.31 -6.68
CA PHE A 426 5.43 -7.20 -6.59
C PHE A 426 6.51 -6.66 -5.66
N VAL A 427 6.85 -5.38 -5.80
CA VAL A 427 7.82 -4.70 -4.92
C VAL A 427 7.32 -4.68 -3.49
N LEU A 428 6.06 -4.30 -3.25
CA LEU A 428 5.49 -4.26 -1.91
C LEU A 428 5.42 -5.65 -1.26
N GLU A 429 5.15 -6.71 -2.02
CA GLU A 429 5.06 -8.08 -1.50
C GLU A 429 6.36 -8.57 -0.86
N GLN A 430 7.52 -8.11 -1.35
CA GLN A 430 8.83 -8.47 -0.77
C GLN A 430 9.09 -7.82 0.60
N PHE A 431 8.30 -6.83 0.99
CA PHE A 431 8.50 -6.07 2.21
C PHE A 431 7.53 -6.49 3.33
N SER A 432 7.95 -6.31 4.59
CA SER A 432 7.06 -6.50 5.74
C SER A 432 5.93 -5.45 5.72
N ILE A 433 4.82 -5.72 6.40
CA ILE A 433 3.63 -4.85 6.43
C ILE A 433 3.99 -3.40 6.83
N PHE A 434 4.88 -3.23 7.81
CA PHE A 434 5.34 -1.91 8.22
C PHE A 434 6.14 -1.20 7.12
N LYS A 435 7.07 -1.92 6.47
CA LYS A 435 7.84 -1.39 5.34
C LYS A 435 6.93 -1.07 4.15
N GLN A 436 5.93 -1.92 3.87
CA GLN A 436 4.92 -1.66 2.85
C GLN A 436 4.16 -0.37 3.14
N TYR A 437 3.74 -0.16 4.39
CA TYR A 437 3.09 1.07 4.81
C TYR A 437 4.00 2.29 4.60
N ALA A 438 5.26 2.24 5.03
CA ALA A 438 6.21 3.34 4.87
C ALA A 438 6.52 3.65 3.39
N LEU A 439 6.70 2.61 2.56
CA LEU A 439 6.91 2.76 1.12
C LEU A 439 5.65 3.33 0.44
N ARG A 440 4.46 2.90 0.86
CA ARG A 440 3.19 3.39 0.35
C ARG A 440 2.95 4.86 0.72
N SER A 441 3.31 5.28 1.92
CA SER A 441 3.09 6.66 2.35
C SER A 441 4.09 7.64 1.71
N GLN A 442 5.34 7.22 1.50
CA GLN A 442 6.41 8.11 1.03
C GLN A 442 6.71 8.02 -0.47
N LEU A 443 6.70 6.82 -1.06
CA LEU A 443 7.20 6.61 -2.42
C LEU A 443 6.12 6.35 -3.46
N PHE A 444 4.98 5.77 -3.06
CA PHE A 444 3.94 5.36 -4.00
C PHE A 444 2.66 6.19 -3.84
N SER A 445 2.47 7.19 -4.69
CA SER A 445 1.18 7.84 -4.82
C SER A 445 0.23 6.96 -5.63
N PHE A 446 -0.50 6.05 -4.98
CA PHE A 446 -1.59 5.25 -5.57
C PHE A 446 -2.84 6.09 -5.90
N ALA A 447 -2.67 7.37 -6.24
CA ALA A 447 -3.77 8.31 -6.43
C ALA A 447 -4.73 7.90 -7.56
N VAL A 448 -4.27 7.04 -8.48
CA VAL A 448 -4.98 6.62 -9.70
C VAL A 448 -5.55 5.19 -9.58
N THR A 449 -5.10 4.36 -8.64
CA THR A 449 -5.58 2.98 -8.55
C THR A 449 -6.83 2.89 -7.67
N THR A 450 -7.77 2.02 -8.07
CA THR A 450 -8.94 1.66 -7.26
C THR A 450 -8.52 1.21 -5.86
N ALA A 451 -9.29 1.62 -4.85
CA ALA A 451 -9.07 1.16 -3.49
C ALA A 451 -9.22 -0.37 -3.43
N LEU A 452 -8.22 -1.06 -2.87
CA LEU A 452 -8.24 -2.52 -2.76
C LEU A 452 -9.47 -2.98 -1.97
N PRO A 453 -10.06 -4.15 -2.32
CA PRO A 453 -11.14 -4.72 -1.55
C PRO A 453 -10.64 -5.12 -0.15
N VAL A 454 -11.48 -4.91 0.87
CA VAL A 454 -11.24 -5.37 2.23
C VAL A 454 -12.47 -6.12 2.74
N ASP A 455 -12.25 -7.04 3.69
CA ASP A 455 -13.35 -7.69 4.38
C ASP A 455 -14.24 -6.64 5.09
N PRO A 456 -15.57 -6.67 4.87
CA PRO A 456 -16.48 -5.68 5.43
C PRO A 456 -16.46 -5.65 6.97
N GLY A 457 -16.26 -6.78 7.64
CA GLY A 457 -16.20 -6.85 9.10
C GLY A 457 -14.98 -6.13 9.66
N VAL A 458 -13.80 -6.37 9.06
CA VAL A 458 -12.55 -5.68 9.45
C VAL A 458 -12.65 -4.18 9.16
N TRP A 459 -13.28 -3.81 8.05
CA TRP A 459 -13.50 -2.41 7.69
C TRP A 459 -14.40 -1.69 8.71
N ILE A 460 -15.56 -2.27 9.07
CA ILE A 460 -16.46 -1.70 10.08
C ILE A 460 -15.77 -1.62 11.45
N ALA A 461 -15.08 -2.68 11.87
CA ALA A 461 -14.35 -2.69 13.14
C ALA A 461 -13.28 -1.60 13.19
N SER A 462 -12.57 -1.37 12.08
CA SER A 462 -11.56 -0.31 11.99
C SER A 462 -12.19 1.08 12.09
N TRP A 463 -13.30 1.34 11.40
CA TRP A 463 -14.04 2.61 11.53
C TRP A 463 -14.60 2.81 12.94
N ALA A 464 -15.15 1.78 13.56
CA ALA A 464 -15.63 1.82 14.94
C ALA A 464 -14.49 2.14 15.91
N PHE A 465 -13.30 1.56 15.71
CA PHE A 465 -12.11 1.88 16.50
C PHE A 465 -11.67 3.35 16.32
N LEU A 466 -11.62 3.85 15.09
CA LEU A 466 -11.25 5.25 14.83
C LEU A 466 -12.24 6.24 15.43
N ILE A 467 -13.54 6.03 15.21
CA ILE A 467 -14.60 6.92 15.73
C ILE A 467 -14.65 6.82 17.26
N GLY A 468 -14.55 5.62 17.82
CA GLY A 468 -14.50 5.39 19.26
C GLY A 468 -13.30 6.08 19.91
N GLY A 469 -12.11 5.99 19.30
CA GLY A 469 -10.92 6.69 19.75
C GLY A 469 -11.09 8.21 19.72
N LEU A 470 -11.64 8.75 18.62
CA LEU A 470 -11.92 10.18 18.50
C LEU A 470 -12.92 10.67 19.55
N LEU A 471 -14.04 9.95 19.73
CA LEU A 471 -15.05 10.27 20.74
C LEU A 471 -14.49 10.19 22.15
N PHE A 472 -13.61 9.21 22.43
CA PHE A 472 -12.92 9.10 23.70
C PHE A 472 -12.03 10.32 23.96
N PHE A 473 -11.23 10.77 22.98
CA PHE A 473 -10.40 11.97 23.14
C PHE A 473 -11.25 13.23 23.35
N VAL A 474 -12.35 13.38 22.62
CA VAL A 474 -13.30 14.50 22.81
C VAL A 474 -13.90 14.45 24.22
N TYR A 475 -14.40 13.29 24.64
CA TYR A 475 -14.97 13.11 25.98
C TYR A 475 -13.95 13.46 27.06
N TRP A 476 -12.72 12.93 26.96
CA TRP A 476 -11.67 13.18 27.93
C TRP A 476 -11.33 14.67 28.05
N THR A 477 -11.06 15.34 26.92
CA THR A 477 -10.69 16.76 26.92
C THR A 477 -11.80 17.65 27.47
N LEU A 478 -13.08 17.33 27.19
CA LEU A 478 -14.22 18.04 27.77
C LEU A 478 -14.38 17.76 29.26
N ALA A 479 -14.27 16.50 29.68
CA ALA A 479 -14.38 16.11 31.09
C ALA A 479 -13.28 16.77 31.92
N TRP A 480 -12.05 16.79 31.39
CA TRP A 480 -10.92 17.50 32.01
C TRP A 480 -11.21 19.00 32.12
N GLY A 481 -11.68 19.63 31.05
CA GLY A 481 -12.00 21.07 31.06
C GLY A 481 -13.05 21.45 32.11
N VAL A 482 -14.07 20.62 32.33
CA VAL A 482 -15.08 20.81 33.39
C VAL A 482 -14.46 20.62 34.78
N SER A 483 -13.63 19.59 34.97
CA SER A 483 -12.98 19.36 36.28
C SER A 483 -11.97 20.44 36.69
N THR A 484 -11.50 21.25 35.74
CA THR A 484 -10.57 22.36 36.02
C THR A 484 -11.25 23.72 36.16
N SER A 485 -12.54 23.83 35.82
CA SER A 485 -13.28 25.10 35.94
C SER A 485 -13.95 25.29 37.29
N ASP A 486 -14.14 24.19 38.02
CA ASP A 486 -14.47 24.18 39.44
C ASP A 486 -13.16 24.31 40.23
#